data_AF-A0A3D6DVX6-F1
#
_entry.id   AF-A0A3D6DVX6-F1
#
_cell.length_a   1.000
_cell.length_b   1.000
_cell.length_c   1.000
_cell.angle_alpha   90.00
_cell.angle_beta   90.00
_cell.angle_gamma   90.00
#
_symmetry.space_group_name_H-M   'P 1'
#
loop_
_entity.id
_entity.type
_entity.pdbx_description
1 polymer ?
#
loop_
_entity_poly.entity_id
_entity_poly.type
_entity_poly.pdbx_seq_one_letter_code
_entity_poly.pdbx_strand_id
1 'polypeptide(L)'
;MIEKTASVHWEGQGKKGLGTISTETGALNQYPYGFASRFEDARAGTNPEEILVAAHAACFTMAFSFACEKAGLATTNVDTTASVRLSKQSEGFVSLTAFFIGGGWLDDR
;
A
#
# COMPACT_ATOMS: atom_id res chain seq x y z
N MET A 1 -16.98 13.01 -11.49
CA MET A 1 -15.64 12.43 -11.27
C MET A 1 -15.53 12.18 -9.77
N ILE A 2 -15.04 11.01 -9.35
CA ILE A 2 -14.77 10.76 -7.93
C ILE A 2 -13.34 11.21 -7.68
N GLU A 3 -13.15 12.15 -6.77
CA GLU A 3 -11.84 12.62 -6.32
C GLU A 3 -11.61 12.10 -4.89
N LYS A 4 -10.36 11.69 -4.62
CA LYS A 4 -9.90 11.17 -3.33
C LYS A 4 -8.61 11.87 -2.97
N THR A 5 -8.55 12.45 -1.78
CA THR A 5 -7.45 13.33 -1.38
C THR A 5 -6.66 12.78 -0.20
N ALA A 6 -5.37 13.12 -0.17
CA ALA A 6 -4.47 12.92 0.95
C ALA A 6 -3.57 14.16 1.07
N SER A 7 -3.16 14.50 2.28
CA SER A 7 -2.24 15.60 2.55
C SER A 7 -0.98 15.08 3.25
N VAL A 8 0.13 15.75 2.96
CA VAL A 8 1.45 15.38 3.47
C VAL A 8 2.09 16.63 4.05
N HIS A 9 2.61 16.49 5.26
CA HIS A 9 3.41 17.51 5.93
C HIS A 9 4.86 17.06 6.01
N TRP A 10 5.80 18.00 5.95
CA TRP A 10 7.22 17.73 6.10
C TRP A 10 7.93 18.92 6.74
N GLU A 11 8.73 18.65 7.77
CA GLU A 11 9.54 19.64 8.47
C GLU A 11 10.99 19.19 8.56
N GLY A 12 11.92 20.12 8.33
CA GLY A 12 13.35 19.88 8.42
C GLY A 12 14.01 19.45 7.11
N GLN A 13 15.33 19.28 7.16
CA GLN A 13 16.17 19.11 5.97
C GLN A 13 16.55 17.64 5.72
N GLY A 14 16.31 17.19 4.49
CA GLY A 14 16.80 15.91 3.98
C GLY A 14 16.49 14.73 4.91
N LYS A 15 17.52 13.94 5.24
CA LYS A 15 17.37 12.73 6.09
C LYS A 15 16.89 12.99 7.52
N LYS A 16 17.06 14.21 8.03
CA LYS A 16 16.65 14.59 9.39
C LYS A 16 15.22 15.14 9.44
N GLY A 17 14.59 15.30 8.28
CA GLY A 17 13.21 15.77 8.22
C GLY A 17 12.24 14.71 8.74
N LEU A 18 11.16 15.20 9.33
CA LEU A 18 10.04 14.40 9.82
C LEU A 18 8.80 14.82 9.06
N GLY A 19 7.99 13.84 8.67
CA GLY A 19 6.76 14.09 7.98
C GLY A 19 5.58 13.37 8.58
N THR A 20 4.40 13.81 8.17
CA THR A 20 3.14 13.12 8.50
C THR A 20 2.26 13.01 7.26
N ILE A 21 1.45 11.95 7.22
CA ILE A 21 0.49 11.67 6.14
C ILE A 21 -0.92 11.64 6.73
N SER A 22 -1.86 12.29 6.05
CA SER A 22 -3.29 12.25 6.37
C SER A 22 -4.10 11.88 5.13
N THR A 23 -5.06 10.97 5.27
CA THR A 23 -6.03 10.62 4.21
C THR A 23 -7.37 11.30 4.48
N GLU A 24 -8.15 11.65 3.45
CA GLU A 24 -9.45 12.32 3.62
C GLU A 24 -10.44 11.59 4.53
N THR A 25 -10.35 10.26 4.61
CA THR A 25 -11.23 9.43 5.42
C THR A 25 -10.79 9.35 6.88
N GLY A 26 -9.60 9.89 7.21
CA GLY A 26 -8.98 9.77 8.52
C GLY A 26 -8.35 8.40 8.82
N ALA A 27 -8.30 7.48 7.86
CA ALA A 27 -7.64 6.17 8.03
C ALA A 27 -6.15 6.33 8.43
N LEU A 28 -5.46 7.28 7.79
CA LEU A 28 -4.25 7.90 8.32
C LEU A 28 -4.60 9.32 8.77
N ASN A 29 -4.19 9.67 9.98
CA ASN A 29 -4.37 11.01 10.54
C ASN A 29 -3.05 11.48 11.15
N GLN A 30 -2.36 12.40 10.46
CA GLN A 30 -1.03 12.87 10.80
C GLN A 30 -0.07 11.71 11.16
N TYR A 31 -0.17 10.61 10.42
CA TYR A 31 0.59 9.40 10.72
C TYR A 31 2.06 9.60 10.31
N PRO A 32 3.03 9.30 11.19
CA PRO A 32 4.43 9.69 10.96
C PRO A 32 5.09 8.88 9.84
N TYR A 33 5.93 9.56 9.06
CA TYR A 33 6.85 8.95 8.10
C TYR A 33 8.16 9.76 8.03
N GLY A 34 9.25 9.15 7.58
CA GLY A 34 10.53 9.82 7.47
C GLY A 34 11.55 9.05 6.64
N PHE A 35 12.78 9.56 6.57
CA PHE A 35 13.86 8.86 5.88
C PHE A 35 14.13 7.49 6.50
N ALA A 36 14.15 7.40 7.83
CA ALA A 36 14.41 6.16 8.55
C ALA A 36 13.34 5.09 8.29
N SER A 37 12.05 5.43 8.36
CA SER A 37 10.95 4.46 8.09
C SER A 37 10.85 4.03 6.63
N ARG A 38 11.47 4.78 5.71
CA ARG A 38 11.45 4.52 4.27
C ARG A 38 12.65 3.74 3.76
N PHE A 39 13.85 4.05 4.25
CA PHE A 39 15.11 3.53 3.69
C PHE A 39 15.98 2.79 4.71
N GLU A 40 15.65 2.85 5.99
CA GLU A 40 16.35 2.15 7.06
C GLU A 40 15.40 1.11 7.70
N ASP A 41 15.89 0.31 8.65
CA ASP A 41 15.12 -0.78 9.27
C ASP A 41 14.23 -0.29 10.43
N ALA A 42 13.79 0.97 10.38
CA ALA A 42 12.97 1.56 11.42
C ALA A 42 11.52 1.08 11.28
N ARG A 43 11.06 0.27 12.24
CA ARG A 43 9.70 -0.31 12.25
C ARG A 43 8.59 0.67 12.68
N ALA A 44 8.95 1.85 13.16
CA ALA A 44 7.99 2.86 13.61
C ALA A 44 7.67 3.85 12.48
N GLY A 45 6.39 4.14 12.29
CA GLY A 45 5.88 4.97 11.18
C GLY A 45 5.56 4.15 9.94
N THR A 46 5.17 4.83 8.86
CA THR A 46 4.87 4.22 7.56
C THR A 46 5.88 4.68 6.49
N ASN A 47 5.71 4.21 5.26
CA ASN A 47 6.42 4.68 4.09
C ASN A 47 5.49 4.68 2.85
N PRO A 48 5.80 5.48 1.81
CA PRO A 48 4.99 5.54 0.60
C PRO A 48 4.80 4.17 -0.08
N GLU A 49 5.80 3.30 0.01
CA GLU A 49 5.79 1.97 -0.60
C GLU A 49 4.73 1.06 0.03
N GLU A 50 4.61 1.03 1.35
CA GLU A 50 3.58 0.29 2.10
C GLU A 50 2.17 0.77 1.73
N ILE A 51 1.95 2.08 1.68
CA ILE A 51 0.64 2.66 1.33
C ILE A 51 0.27 2.29 -0.12
N LEU A 52 1.22 2.39 -1.04
CA LEU A 52 1.01 2.06 -2.44
C LEU A 52 0.65 0.58 -2.62
N VAL A 53 1.38 -0.32 -1.96
CA VAL A 53 1.14 -1.76 -2.09
C VAL A 53 -0.17 -2.16 -1.42
N ALA A 54 -0.55 -1.51 -0.31
CA ALA A 54 -1.85 -1.69 0.32
C ALA A 54 -3.01 -1.25 -0.59
N ALA A 55 -2.90 -0.08 -1.23
CA ALA A 55 -3.89 0.40 -2.19
C ALA A 55 -4.05 -0.57 -3.38
N HIS A 56 -2.93 -1.09 -3.90
CA HIS A 56 -2.96 -2.06 -4.98
C HIS A 56 -3.60 -3.39 -4.53
N ALA A 57 -3.22 -3.91 -3.37
CA ALA A 57 -3.80 -5.14 -2.81
C ALA A 57 -5.31 -5.02 -2.63
N ALA A 58 -5.80 -3.91 -2.07
CA ALA A 58 -7.23 -3.66 -1.90
C ALA A 58 -7.98 -3.65 -3.24
N CYS A 59 -7.44 -2.96 -4.25
CA CYS A 59 -8.05 -2.91 -5.58
C CYS A 59 -8.09 -4.29 -6.25
N PHE A 60 -6.98 -5.05 -6.18
CA PHE A 60 -6.90 -6.39 -6.72
C PHE A 60 -7.90 -7.34 -6.05
N THR A 61 -7.96 -7.36 -4.71
CA THR A 61 -8.89 -8.21 -3.96
C THR A 61 -10.35 -7.96 -4.37
N MET A 62 -10.73 -6.68 -4.49
CA MET A 62 -12.07 -6.30 -4.90
C MET A 62 -12.37 -6.70 -6.35
N ALA A 63 -11.44 -6.45 -7.27
CA ALA A 63 -11.59 -6.83 -8.67
C ALA A 63 -11.67 -8.35 -8.85
N PHE A 64 -10.89 -9.12 -8.09
CA PHE A 64 -10.94 -10.57 -8.05
C PHE A 64 -12.30 -11.07 -7.57
N SER A 65 -12.83 -10.51 -6.49
CA SER A 65 -14.17 -10.86 -5.99
C SER A 65 -15.27 -10.63 -7.05
N PHE A 66 -15.24 -9.49 -7.75
CA PHE A 66 -16.17 -9.23 -8.85
C PHE A 66 -16.01 -10.21 -10.03
N ALA A 67 -14.78 -10.64 -10.32
CA ALA A 67 -14.53 -11.63 -11.37
C ALA A 67 -15.10 -13.01 -11.00
N CYS A 68 -14.96 -13.42 -9.73
CA CYS A 68 -15.56 -14.65 -9.20
C CYS A 68 -17.09 -14.59 -9.26
N GLU A 69 -17.70 -13.50 -8.79
CA GLU A 69 -19.15 -13.30 -8.83
C GLU A 69 -19.68 -13.44 -10.27
N LYS A 70 -19.02 -12.80 -11.24
CA LYS A 70 -19.36 -12.90 -12.67
C LYS A 70 -19.25 -14.33 -13.21
N ALA A 71 -18.38 -15.15 -12.63
CA ALA A 71 -18.20 -16.56 -12.98
C ALA A 71 -19.16 -17.50 -12.23
N GLY A 72 -20.03 -16.98 -11.35
CA GLY A 72 -20.91 -17.78 -10.51
C GLY A 72 -20.23 -18.42 -9.30
N LEU A 73 -19.03 -17.95 -8.93
CA LEU A 73 -18.27 -18.40 -7.76
C LEU A 73 -18.43 -17.39 -6.62
N ALA A 74 -18.85 -17.84 -5.45
CA ALA A 74 -18.96 -16.97 -4.28
C ALA A 74 -17.60 -16.83 -3.59
N THR A 75 -17.14 -15.59 -3.37
CA THR A 75 -16.00 -15.31 -2.47
C THR A 75 -16.51 -15.05 -1.06
N THR A 76 -16.30 -16.00 -0.14
CA THR A 76 -16.66 -15.84 1.28
C THR A 76 -15.60 -15.10 2.07
N ASN A 77 -14.33 -15.40 1.81
CA ASN A 77 -13.19 -14.70 2.38
C ASN A 77 -12.03 -14.65 1.37
N VAL A 78 -11.40 -13.48 1.22
CA VAL A 78 -10.26 -13.28 0.31
C VAL A 78 -9.22 -12.44 1.03
N ASP A 79 -8.13 -13.10 1.43
CA ASP A 79 -6.98 -12.45 2.03
C ASP A 79 -5.87 -12.27 0.98
N THR A 80 -5.47 -11.02 0.77
CA THR A 80 -4.39 -10.68 -0.14
C THR A 80 -3.22 -10.10 0.64
N THR A 81 -2.09 -10.81 0.62
CA THR A 81 -0.81 -10.24 1.02
C THR A 81 -0.09 -9.73 -0.21
N ALA A 82 0.39 -8.49 -0.16
CA ALA A 82 1.20 -7.92 -1.22
C ALA A 82 2.53 -7.39 -0.68
N SER A 83 3.60 -7.60 -1.44
CA SER A 83 4.92 -7.04 -1.11
C SER A 83 5.38 -6.15 -2.25
N VAL A 84 6.03 -5.04 -1.92
CA VAL A 84 6.67 -4.16 -2.90
C VAL A 84 8.17 -4.14 -2.65
N ARG A 85 8.95 -4.27 -3.72
CA ARG A 85 10.41 -4.13 -3.65
C ARG A 85 10.84 -2.80 -4.22
N LEU A 86 11.53 -2.02 -3.40
CA LEU A 86 12.21 -0.80 -3.81
C LEU A 86 13.62 -1.16 -4.31
N SER A 87 13.89 -1.04 -5.62
CA SER A 87 15.20 -1.37 -6.19
C SER A 87 15.86 -0.16 -6.82
N LYS A 88 17.12 0.12 -6.45
CA LYS A 88 17.92 1.18 -7.07
C LYS A 88 18.36 0.74 -8.46
N GLN A 89 17.95 1.48 -9.48
CA GLN A 89 18.47 1.31 -10.85
C GLN A 89 19.67 2.24 -11.09
N SER A 90 20.51 1.90 -12.07
CA SER A 90 21.78 2.57 -12.38
C SER A 90 21.65 4.06 -12.66
N GLU A 91 20.49 4.53 -13.13
CA GLU A 91 20.24 5.93 -13.47
C GLU A 91 19.42 6.69 -12.41
N GLY A 92 19.35 6.19 -11.17
CA GLY A 92 18.65 6.87 -10.08
C GLY A 92 17.13 6.67 -10.08
N PHE A 93 16.59 5.90 -11.03
CA PHE A 93 15.22 5.43 -10.99
C PHE A 93 15.05 4.32 -9.96
N VAL A 94 13.87 4.29 -9.37
CA VAL A 94 13.49 3.26 -8.42
C VAL A 94 12.36 2.46 -9.01
N SER A 95 12.56 1.15 -9.18
CA SER A 95 11.47 0.26 -9.61
C SER A 95 10.75 -0.31 -8.42
N LEU A 96 9.42 -0.37 -8.54
CA LEU A 96 8.50 -0.97 -7.59
C LEU A 96 7.92 -2.21 -8.25
N THR A 97 8.15 -3.38 -7.66
CA THR A 97 7.54 -4.64 -8.11
C THR A 97 6.63 -5.14 -7.01
N ALA A 98 5.33 -5.21 -7.30
CA ALA A 98 4.34 -5.80 -6.41
C ALA A 98 4.24 -7.31 -6.65
N PHE A 99 4.30 -8.11 -5.58
CA PHE A 99 4.03 -9.55 -5.62
C PHE A 99 2.82 -9.85 -4.76
N PHE A 100 1.88 -10.64 -5.28
CA PHE A 100 0.75 -11.16 -4.52
C PHE A 100 1.10 -12.54 -3.97
N ILE A 101 0.91 -12.73 -2.67
CA ILE A 101 1.00 -14.02 -2.00
C ILE A 101 -0.41 -14.37 -1.57
N GLY A 102 -1.09 -15.23 -2.33
CA GLY A 102 -2.45 -15.66 -2.01
C GLY A 102 -2.48 -16.61 -0.82
N GLY A 103 -3.38 -16.34 0.15
CA GLY A 103 -3.89 -17.35 1.08
C GLY A 103 -5.23 -17.87 0.58
N GLY A 104 -5.42 -19.19 0.50
CA GLY A 104 -6.69 -19.83 0.05
C GLY A 104 -7.86 -19.54 1.01
N TRP A 105 -9.14 -19.74 0.68
CA TRP A 105 -9.80 -20.56 -0.33
C TRP A 105 -11.19 -19.97 -0.69
N LEU A 106 -11.69 -20.28 -1.89
CA LEU A 106 -13.11 -20.26 -2.23
C LEU A 106 -13.80 -21.41 -1.46
N ASP A 107 -14.88 -21.15 -0.70
CA ASP A 107 -15.72 -22.21 -0.13
C ASP A 107 -16.67 -22.71 -1.23
N ASP A 108 -16.45 -23.94 -1.71
CA ASP A 108 -17.38 -24.67 -2.57
C ASP A 108 -18.55 -25.17 -1.70
N ARG A 109 -19.55 -24.30 -1.48
CA ARG A 109 -20.90 -24.73 -1.04
C ARG A 109 -22.01 -23.95 -1.72
#